data_AF-A0A933M9Y9-F1
#
_entry.id   AF-A0A933M9Y9-F1
#
_cell.length_a   1.000
_cell.length_b   1.000
_cell.length_c   1.000
_cell.angle_alpha   90.00
_cell.angle_beta   90.00
_cell.angle_gamma   90.00
#
_symmetry.space_group_name_H-M   'P 1'
#
loop_
_entity.id
_entity.type
_entity.pdbx_description
1 polymer ?
#
loop_
_entity_poly.entity_id
_entity_poly.type
_entity_poly.pdbx_seq_one_letter_code
_entity_poly.pdbx_strand_id
1 'polypeptide(L)'
;MVTRWAGQAQGIAPTRNRIVCWAGQAQGIAPTNEMSQSAPARTQPNPRQRKRRRRLLRALLLRFLKRLRKACAVLETPAQWYELTKELRQTLNDYADVLGSADRDSLWLATLLADSTHEGITRACSVLQSKLVTVISALPAGGLAAPLLLGAALVVAAAVAGAAILLNALSVTVNLHNVGCVPIAIAGNLPVTLPGVDLPPFVATNAVERATVPPVSMTTDFHPPNTLSVNLFGVPLSFQFPPDVQSVTFDGVDLTTGRRVLDFGRGAQHDFVVRCQ
;
A
#
# COMPACT_ATOMS: atom_id res chain seq x y z
N MET A 1 45.65 0.54 -54.41
CA MET A 1 44.32 1.19 -54.50
C MET A 1 44.08 1.92 -53.20
N VAL A 2 43.88 3.22 -53.30
CA VAL A 2 43.79 4.19 -52.20
C VAL A 2 42.33 4.55 -52.03
N THR A 3 41.77 4.41 -50.84
CA THR A 3 40.56 5.14 -50.43
C THR A 3 40.70 5.60 -48.99
N ARG A 4 41.02 6.89 -48.87
CA ARG A 4 40.95 7.71 -47.65
C ARG A 4 39.50 7.78 -47.18
N TRP A 5 39.29 7.58 -45.88
CA TRP A 5 38.10 8.08 -45.19
C TRP A 5 38.53 9.17 -44.22
N ALA A 6 38.12 10.40 -44.52
CA ALA A 6 38.19 11.56 -43.65
C ALA A 6 36.82 11.67 -42.94
N GLY A 7 36.83 11.67 -41.61
CA GLY A 7 35.64 11.75 -40.77
C GLY A 7 35.84 12.76 -39.66
N GLN A 8 35.56 14.00 -40.02
CA GLN A 8 35.48 15.26 -39.27
C GLN A 8 35.09 15.14 -37.78
N ALA A 9 35.97 15.62 -36.90
CA ALA A 9 35.68 15.88 -35.50
C ALA A 9 34.88 17.18 -35.35
N GLN A 10 33.68 17.12 -34.76
CA GLN A 10 32.95 18.29 -34.31
C GLN A 10 33.12 18.44 -32.80
N GLY A 11 33.88 19.45 -32.41
CA GLY A 11 34.04 19.86 -31.02
C GLY A 11 32.76 20.54 -30.52
N ILE A 12 32.20 20.00 -29.44
CA ILE A 12 31.14 20.65 -28.67
C ILE A 12 31.82 21.39 -27.52
N ALA A 13 31.74 22.71 -27.56
CA ALA A 13 32.24 23.59 -26.51
C ALA A 13 31.39 23.46 -25.22
N PRO A 14 32.00 23.51 -24.03
CA PRO A 14 31.24 23.56 -22.78
C PRO A 14 30.64 24.94 -22.57
N THR A 15 29.31 25.00 -22.53
CA THR A 15 28.53 26.16 -22.11
C THR A 15 28.78 26.45 -20.63
N ARG A 16 29.48 27.57 -20.36
CA ARG A 16 29.61 28.15 -19.02
C ARG A 16 28.23 28.56 -18.51
N ASN A 17 27.66 27.79 -17.59
CA ASN A 17 26.49 28.20 -16.83
C ASN A 17 26.90 29.32 -15.85
N ARG A 18 26.52 30.56 -16.19
CA ARG A 18 26.61 31.71 -15.29
C ARG A 18 25.69 31.46 -14.10
N ILE A 19 26.30 31.26 -12.94
CA ILE A 19 25.60 31.37 -11.64
C ILE A 19 25.21 32.84 -11.48
N VAL A 20 23.92 33.13 -11.63
CA VAL A 20 23.35 34.43 -11.29
C VAL A 20 23.07 34.42 -9.79
N CYS A 21 23.98 35.00 -9.01
CA CYS A 21 23.75 35.32 -7.61
C CYS A 21 22.69 36.41 -7.51
N TRP A 22 21.44 36.05 -7.21
CA TRP A 22 20.44 37.00 -6.77
C TRP A 22 20.72 37.35 -5.30
N ALA A 23 21.42 38.47 -5.08
CA ALA A 23 21.44 39.15 -3.80
C ALA A 23 20.06 39.80 -3.58
N GLY A 24 19.13 39.01 -3.03
CA GLY A 24 17.80 39.45 -2.63
C GLY A 24 17.89 40.32 -1.37
N GLN A 25 17.69 41.61 -1.59
CA GLN A 25 17.56 42.69 -0.62
C GLN A 25 16.57 42.32 0.50
N ALA A 26 17.05 42.28 1.74
CA ALA A 26 16.22 42.14 2.93
C ALA A 26 15.40 43.43 3.13
N GLN A 27 14.17 43.45 2.63
CA GLN A 27 13.18 44.44 3.02
C GLN A 27 12.49 43.94 4.30
N GLY A 28 12.74 44.64 5.40
CA GLY A 28 12.07 44.42 6.68
C GLY A 28 10.57 44.64 6.53
N ILE A 29 9.83 43.53 6.60
CA ILE A 29 8.38 43.56 6.77
C ILE A 29 8.13 43.66 8.27
N ALA A 30 7.55 44.78 8.70
CA ALA A 30 7.08 45.00 10.06
C ALA A 30 6.13 43.86 10.48
N PRO A 31 6.15 43.41 11.75
CA PRO A 31 5.20 42.44 12.23
C PRO A 31 3.81 43.07 12.26
N THR A 32 3.01 42.81 11.24
CA THR A 32 1.56 43.04 11.31
C THR A 32 1.01 42.09 12.36
N ASN A 33 0.43 42.65 13.42
CA ASN A 33 -0.38 41.95 14.40
C ASN A 33 -1.43 41.11 13.68
N GLU A 34 -1.14 39.83 13.47
CA GLU A 34 -2.11 38.83 13.06
C GLU A 34 -3.10 38.68 14.21
N MET A 35 -4.22 39.36 14.04
CA MET A 35 -5.46 39.17 14.76
C MET A 35 -5.75 37.67 14.76
N SER A 36 -5.51 37.02 15.89
CA SER A 36 -5.93 35.65 16.18
C SER A 36 -7.44 35.53 15.94
N GLN A 37 -7.82 35.23 14.70
CA GLN A 37 -9.13 34.72 14.39
C GLN A 37 -9.17 33.30 14.94
N SER A 38 -9.64 33.20 16.17
CA SER A 38 -10.06 31.97 16.81
C SER A 38 -10.87 31.16 15.80
N ALA A 39 -10.26 30.08 15.29
CA ALA A 39 -10.92 29.17 14.37
C ALA A 39 -12.27 28.74 14.97
N PRO A 40 -13.37 28.74 14.19
CA PRO A 40 -14.66 28.34 14.70
C PRO A 40 -14.54 26.93 15.28
N ALA A 41 -14.82 26.80 16.58
CA ALA A 41 -14.79 25.54 17.29
C ALA A 41 -15.61 24.52 16.48
N ARG A 42 -14.95 23.46 15.97
CA ARG A 42 -15.62 22.36 15.29
C ARG A 42 -16.64 21.77 16.25
N THR A 43 -17.90 22.15 16.10
CA THR A 43 -19.01 21.68 16.93
C THR A 43 -19.02 20.17 16.86
N GLN A 44 -18.60 19.51 17.94
CA GLN A 44 -18.56 18.06 17.94
C GLN A 44 -19.97 17.52 17.69
N PRO A 45 -20.14 16.57 16.76
CA PRO A 45 -21.46 16.07 16.40
C PRO A 45 -22.15 15.51 17.64
N ASN A 46 -23.42 15.89 17.83
CA ASN A 46 -24.22 15.49 18.98
C ASN A 46 -24.13 13.96 19.19
N PRO A 47 -23.84 13.46 20.41
CA PRO A 47 -23.65 12.04 20.66
C PRO A 47 -24.83 11.16 20.22
N ARG A 48 -26.06 11.70 20.27
CA ARG A 48 -27.27 11.02 19.76
C ARG A 48 -27.24 10.87 18.23
N GLN A 49 -26.82 11.90 17.51
CA GLN A 49 -26.68 11.87 16.05
C GLN A 49 -25.58 10.88 15.65
N ARG A 50 -24.43 10.90 16.32
CA ARG A 50 -23.33 9.95 16.08
C ARG A 50 -23.77 8.49 16.27
N LYS A 51 -24.51 8.20 17.36
CA LYS A 51 -25.09 6.86 17.60
C LYS A 51 -26.07 6.45 16.50
N ARG A 52 -26.93 7.37 16.03
CA ARG A 52 -27.88 7.11 14.95
C ARG A 52 -27.17 6.82 13.62
N ARG A 53 -26.13 7.60 13.28
CA ARG A 53 -25.29 7.35 12.09
C ARG A 53 -24.56 6.02 12.16
N ARG A 54 -23.98 5.63 13.30
CA ARG A 54 -23.32 4.32 13.47
C ARG A 54 -24.28 3.14 13.25
N ARG A 55 -25.54 3.26 13.69
CA ARG A 55 -26.58 2.24 13.44
C ARG A 55 -26.95 2.17 11.95
N LEU A 56 -27.06 3.32 11.29
CA LEU A 56 -27.32 3.38 9.86
C LEU A 56 -26.18 2.74 9.05
N LEU A 57 -24.93 3.06 9.39
CA LEU A 57 -23.75 2.42 8.81
C LEU A 57 -23.79 0.90 8.98
N ARG A 58 -24.09 0.40 10.19
CA ARG A 58 -24.21 -1.04 10.44
C ARG A 58 -25.23 -1.70 9.50
N ALA A 59 -26.38 -1.06 9.28
CA ALA A 59 -27.41 -1.56 8.38
C ALA A 59 -26.95 -1.59 6.91
N LEU A 60 -26.25 -0.53 6.46
CA LEU A 60 -25.68 -0.46 5.11
C LEU A 60 -24.62 -1.54 4.89
N LEU A 61 -23.69 -1.71 5.83
CA LEU A 61 -22.65 -2.75 5.76
C LEU A 61 -23.25 -4.16 5.79
N LEU A 62 -24.29 -4.40 6.59
CA LEU A 62 -25.01 -5.68 6.59
C LEU A 62 -25.70 -5.97 5.25
N ARG A 63 -26.33 -4.96 4.64
CA ARG A 63 -26.93 -5.08 3.31
C ARG A 63 -25.85 -5.39 2.26
N PHE A 64 -24.74 -4.66 2.30
CA PHE A 64 -23.61 -4.89 1.41
C PHE A 64 -23.03 -6.29 1.58
N LEU A 65 -22.80 -6.77 2.81
CA LEU A 65 -22.30 -8.13 3.09
C LEU A 65 -23.21 -9.21 2.48
N LYS A 66 -24.53 -9.06 2.56
CA LYS A 66 -25.48 -9.98 1.93
C LYS A 66 -25.37 -9.97 0.40
N ARG A 67 -25.20 -8.79 -0.20
CA ARG A 67 -25.01 -8.64 -1.66
C ARG A 67 -23.67 -9.24 -2.10
N LEU A 68 -22.59 -8.95 -1.35
CA LEU A 68 -21.25 -9.48 -1.57
C LEU A 68 -21.25 -11.01 -1.59
N ARG A 69 -21.87 -11.66 -0.60
CA ARG A 69 -21.99 -13.12 -0.55
C ARG A 69 -22.64 -13.73 -1.79
N LYS A 70 -23.69 -13.10 -2.32
CA LYS A 70 -24.36 -13.56 -3.55
C LYS A 70 -23.49 -13.33 -4.78
N ALA A 71 -22.87 -12.16 -4.88
CA ALA A 71 -22.05 -11.79 -6.04
C ALA A 71 -20.77 -12.64 -6.11
N CYS A 72 -20.13 -12.94 -4.99
CA CYS A 72 -18.88 -13.70 -4.94
C CYS A 72 -18.96 -15.10 -5.58
N ALA A 73 -20.15 -15.68 -5.72
CA ALA A 73 -20.35 -16.97 -6.39
C ALA A 73 -20.35 -16.86 -7.93
N VAL A 74 -20.50 -15.66 -8.48
CA VAL A 74 -20.72 -15.43 -9.93
C VAL A 74 -19.77 -14.39 -10.54
N LEU A 75 -18.87 -13.81 -9.73
CA LEU A 75 -17.91 -12.82 -10.22
C LEU A 75 -16.78 -13.51 -11.00
N GLU A 76 -16.57 -13.09 -12.22
CA GLU A 76 -15.53 -13.64 -13.11
C GLU A 76 -14.43 -12.63 -13.44
N THR A 77 -14.77 -11.33 -13.47
CA THR A 77 -13.85 -10.31 -13.97
C THR A 77 -13.53 -9.23 -12.94
N PRO A 78 -12.33 -8.63 -13.00
CA PRO A 78 -11.96 -7.50 -12.15
C PRO A 78 -12.92 -6.30 -12.26
N ALA A 79 -13.46 -6.05 -13.46
CA ALA A 79 -14.40 -4.95 -13.68
C ALA A 79 -15.68 -5.13 -12.84
N GLN A 80 -16.24 -6.35 -12.81
CA GLN A 80 -17.41 -6.64 -11.98
C GLN A 80 -17.12 -6.49 -10.49
N TRP A 81 -15.91 -6.86 -10.04
CA TRP A 81 -15.48 -6.65 -8.65
C TRP A 81 -15.43 -5.16 -8.28
N TYR A 82 -14.82 -4.32 -9.12
CA TYR A 82 -14.72 -2.89 -8.84
C TYR A 82 -16.07 -2.17 -8.88
N GLU A 83 -16.99 -2.59 -9.75
CA GLU A 83 -18.37 -2.11 -9.76
C GLU A 83 -19.14 -2.54 -8.51
N LEU A 84 -18.97 -3.78 -8.04
CA LEU A 84 -19.58 -4.23 -6.79
C LEU A 84 -19.08 -3.41 -5.59
N THR A 85 -17.77 -3.22 -5.47
CA THR A 85 -17.16 -2.55 -4.31
C THR A 85 -17.27 -1.03 -4.32
N LYS A 86 -17.71 -0.42 -5.42
CA LYS A 86 -17.91 1.04 -5.56
C LYS A 86 -18.86 1.61 -4.50
N GLU A 87 -20.00 0.94 -4.28
CA GLU A 87 -21.00 1.35 -3.26
C GLU A 87 -20.40 1.32 -1.84
N LEU A 88 -19.57 0.31 -1.55
CA LEU A 88 -18.88 0.23 -0.27
C LEU A 88 -17.90 1.38 -0.11
N ARG A 89 -17.06 1.67 -1.10
CA ARG A 89 -16.08 2.77 -1.05
C ARG A 89 -16.75 4.12 -0.80
N GLN A 90 -17.88 4.38 -1.45
CA GLN A 90 -18.68 5.58 -1.19
C GLN A 90 -19.20 5.60 0.26
N THR A 91 -19.76 4.49 0.74
CA THR A 91 -20.24 4.36 2.13
C THR A 91 -19.11 4.59 3.14
N LEU A 92 -17.89 4.11 2.88
CA LEU A 92 -16.74 4.32 3.76
C LEU A 92 -16.36 5.81 3.86
N ASN A 93 -16.46 6.54 2.76
CA ASN A 93 -16.20 7.98 2.72
C ASN A 93 -17.30 8.78 3.41
N ASP A 94 -18.57 8.48 3.14
CA ASP A 94 -19.73 9.18 3.69
C ASP A 94 -19.83 9.07 5.23
N TYR A 95 -19.24 8.02 5.80
CA TYR A 95 -19.26 7.71 7.23
C TYR A 95 -17.87 7.75 7.88
N ALA A 96 -16.89 8.41 7.24
CA ALA A 96 -15.53 8.54 7.76
C ALA A 96 -15.44 9.21 9.15
N ASP A 97 -16.44 10.03 9.52
CA ASP A 97 -16.52 10.69 10.83
C ASP A 97 -16.95 9.74 11.98
N VAL A 98 -17.65 8.65 11.63
CA VAL A 98 -18.17 7.70 12.61
C VAL A 98 -17.46 6.35 12.60
N LEU A 99 -16.82 6.00 11.50
CA LEU A 99 -15.95 4.84 11.36
C LEU A 99 -14.54 5.22 11.82
N GLY A 100 -13.88 4.37 12.61
CA GLY A 100 -12.47 4.60 12.96
C GLY A 100 -11.60 4.57 11.69
N SER A 101 -10.54 5.36 11.63
CA SER A 101 -9.62 5.37 10.47
C SER A 101 -9.08 3.98 10.18
N ALA A 102 -8.69 3.22 11.21
CA ALA A 102 -8.20 1.85 11.07
C ALA A 102 -9.23 0.91 10.40
N ASP A 103 -10.51 0.95 10.81
CA ASP A 103 -11.57 0.12 10.21
C ASP A 103 -11.87 0.54 8.77
N ARG A 104 -11.90 1.86 8.53
CA ARG A 104 -12.14 2.43 7.21
C ARG A 104 -11.05 2.02 6.24
N ASP A 105 -9.79 2.21 6.62
CA ASP A 105 -8.64 1.94 5.79
C ASP A 105 -8.50 0.44 5.55
N SER A 106 -8.76 -0.40 6.57
CA SER A 106 -8.80 -1.86 6.41
C SER A 106 -9.89 -2.33 5.46
N LEU A 107 -11.09 -1.74 5.50
CA LEU A 107 -12.17 -2.07 4.56
C LEU A 107 -11.87 -1.55 3.16
N TRP A 108 -11.28 -0.36 3.04
CA TRP A 108 -10.88 0.23 1.77
C TRP A 108 -9.85 -0.64 1.06
N LEU A 109 -8.78 -1.04 1.75
CA LEU A 109 -7.74 -1.92 1.21
C LEU A 109 -8.33 -3.26 0.77
N ALA A 110 -9.28 -3.81 1.51
CA ALA A 110 -9.95 -5.06 1.14
C ALA A 110 -10.84 -4.93 -0.13
N THR A 111 -11.07 -3.72 -0.66
CA THR A 111 -11.74 -3.52 -1.96
C THR A 111 -10.78 -3.54 -3.15
N LEU A 112 -9.46 -3.53 -2.91
CA LEU A 112 -8.45 -3.58 -3.96
C LEU A 112 -8.12 -5.04 -4.29
N LEU A 113 -8.03 -5.37 -5.57
CA LEU A 113 -7.57 -6.69 -6.01
C LEU A 113 -6.04 -6.72 -5.99
N ALA A 114 -5.49 -7.72 -5.32
CA ALA A 114 -4.08 -8.06 -5.41
C ALA A 114 -3.72 -8.74 -6.74
N ASP A 115 -4.66 -9.52 -7.27
CA ASP A 115 -4.54 -10.29 -8.50
C ASP A 115 -5.87 -10.18 -9.28
N SER A 116 -5.77 -9.99 -10.60
CA SER A 116 -6.90 -9.88 -11.52
C SER A 116 -7.46 -11.24 -11.97
N THR A 117 -6.86 -12.36 -11.56
CA THR A 117 -7.39 -13.71 -11.82
C THR A 117 -8.69 -13.99 -11.06
N HIS A 118 -9.40 -15.03 -11.51
CA HIS A 118 -10.58 -15.53 -10.81
C HIS A 118 -10.28 -15.93 -9.36
N GLU A 119 -9.14 -16.60 -9.11
CA GLU A 119 -8.70 -16.94 -7.76
C GLU A 119 -8.46 -15.69 -6.91
N GLY A 120 -7.82 -14.66 -7.48
CA GLY A 120 -7.63 -13.36 -6.84
C GLY A 120 -8.94 -12.73 -6.37
N ILE A 121 -9.98 -12.79 -7.20
CA ILE A 121 -11.32 -12.32 -6.87
C ILE A 121 -11.96 -13.15 -5.75
N THR A 122 -11.87 -14.49 -5.82
CA THR A 122 -12.40 -15.37 -4.76
C THR A 122 -11.73 -15.09 -3.41
N ARG A 123 -10.40 -14.90 -3.42
CA ARG A 123 -9.65 -14.53 -2.22
C ARG A 123 -10.08 -13.16 -1.69
N ALA A 124 -10.15 -12.14 -2.54
CA ALA A 124 -10.61 -10.80 -2.16
C ALA A 124 -12.02 -10.81 -1.56
N CYS A 125 -12.93 -11.61 -2.14
CA CYS A 125 -14.27 -11.88 -1.62
C CYS A 125 -14.23 -12.38 -0.17
N SER A 126 -13.40 -13.38 0.13
CA SER A 126 -13.28 -13.95 1.48
C SER A 126 -12.73 -12.93 2.50
N VAL A 127 -11.70 -12.19 2.13
CA VAL A 127 -11.06 -11.17 2.96
C VAL A 127 -12.06 -10.06 3.30
N LEU A 128 -12.73 -9.52 2.28
CA LEU A 128 -13.69 -8.44 2.46
C LEU A 128 -14.88 -8.87 3.32
N GLN A 129 -15.41 -10.08 3.13
CA GLN A 129 -16.48 -10.61 3.97
C GLN A 129 -16.06 -10.70 5.44
N SER A 130 -14.86 -11.22 5.72
CA SER A 130 -14.36 -11.34 7.10
C SER A 130 -14.16 -9.98 7.77
N LYS A 131 -13.60 -9.00 7.04
CA LYS A 131 -13.40 -7.64 7.56
C LYS A 131 -14.75 -6.94 7.82
N LEU A 132 -15.72 -7.08 6.92
CA LEU A 132 -17.07 -6.55 7.11
C LEU A 132 -17.73 -7.13 8.36
N VAL A 133 -17.66 -8.45 8.58
CA VAL A 133 -18.24 -9.08 9.78
C VAL A 133 -17.62 -8.49 11.05
N THR A 134 -16.29 -8.36 11.08
CA THR A 134 -15.56 -7.78 12.20
C THR A 134 -16.02 -6.35 12.49
N VAL A 135 -16.02 -5.47 11.49
CA VAL A 135 -16.44 -4.07 11.65
C VAL A 135 -17.92 -3.95 12.03
N ILE A 136 -18.79 -4.73 11.39
CA ILE A 136 -20.22 -4.78 11.72
C ILE A 136 -20.41 -5.16 13.19
N SER A 137 -19.67 -6.14 13.70
CA SER A 137 -19.78 -6.61 15.08
C SER A 137 -19.42 -5.52 16.11
N ALA A 138 -18.46 -4.65 15.79
CA ALA A 138 -18.02 -3.53 16.63
C ALA A 138 -18.97 -2.32 16.59
N LEU A 139 -19.90 -2.25 15.64
CA LEU A 139 -20.91 -1.18 15.57
C LEU A 139 -22.10 -1.47 16.49
N PRO A 140 -22.70 -0.45 17.13
CA PRO A 140 -23.82 -0.63 18.04
C PRO A 140 -25.02 -1.28 17.31
N ALA A 141 -25.57 -2.34 17.91
CA ALA A 141 -26.81 -2.93 17.43
C ALA A 141 -27.96 -1.90 17.47
N GLY A 142 -28.82 -1.92 16.44
CA GLY A 142 -30.18 -1.41 16.56
C GLY A 142 -30.94 -2.27 17.57
N GLY A 143 -31.79 -1.68 18.40
CA GLY A 143 -32.38 -2.34 19.59
C GLY A 143 -33.03 -3.70 19.34
N LEU A 144 -33.07 -4.52 20.40
CA LEU A 144 -33.74 -5.81 20.68
C LEU A 144 -33.83 -6.93 19.61
N ALA A 145 -33.62 -6.68 18.31
CA ALA A 145 -33.77 -7.67 17.24
C ALA A 145 -32.44 -8.09 16.58
N ALA A 146 -31.30 -7.88 17.26
CA ALA A 146 -29.98 -8.08 16.68
C ALA A 146 -29.26 -9.43 16.91
N PRO A 147 -29.68 -10.39 17.76
CA PRO A 147 -28.90 -11.63 17.89
C PRO A 147 -29.11 -12.63 16.74
N LEU A 148 -30.22 -12.54 15.98
CA LEU A 148 -30.61 -13.61 15.06
C LEU A 148 -29.94 -13.56 13.67
N LEU A 149 -29.52 -12.39 13.17
CA LEU A 149 -28.94 -12.29 11.82
C LEU A 149 -27.45 -12.63 11.73
N LEU A 150 -26.75 -12.70 12.87
CA LEU A 150 -25.36 -13.17 12.93
C LEU A 150 -25.28 -14.66 13.33
N GLY A 151 -26.23 -15.15 14.14
CA GLY A 151 -26.22 -16.54 14.63
C GLY A 151 -26.35 -17.61 13.54
N ALA A 152 -27.27 -17.45 12.59
CA ALA A 152 -27.43 -18.42 11.49
C ALA A 152 -26.38 -18.26 10.37
N ALA A 153 -25.67 -17.13 10.32
CA ALA A 153 -24.66 -16.84 9.31
C ALA A 153 -23.23 -17.25 9.72
N LEU A 154 -23.03 -17.69 10.97
CA LEU A 154 -21.73 -18.11 11.51
C LEU A 154 -21.46 -19.62 11.36
N VAL A 155 -22.41 -20.41 10.86
CA VAL A 155 -22.18 -21.86 10.66
C VAL A 155 -21.22 -22.15 9.49
N VAL A 156 -20.99 -21.19 8.59
CA VAL A 156 -19.92 -21.29 7.57
C VAL A 156 -18.64 -20.59 8.03
N ALA A 157 -18.66 -19.88 9.16
CA ALA A 157 -17.54 -19.11 9.69
C ALA A 157 -16.72 -19.85 10.77
N ALA A 158 -16.95 -21.16 10.98
CA ALA A 158 -16.04 -21.97 11.78
C ALA A 158 -14.70 -22.25 11.07
N ALA A 159 -14.57 -21.91 9.78
CA ALA A 159 -13.29 -21.92 9.06
C ALA A 159 -12.54 -20.57 9.10
N VAL A 160 -13.11 -19.52 9.71
CA VAL A 160 -12.58 -18.15 9.61
C VAL A 160 -12.33 -17.52 10.98
N ALA A 161 -11.67 -18.28 11.86
CA ALA A 161 -10.83 -17.68 12.91
C ALA A 161 -9.51 -17.08 12.34
N GLY A 162 -9.37 -17.11 11.01
CA GLY A 162 -8.09 -16.93 10.34
C GLY A 162 -7.81 -15.57 9.75
N ALA A 163 -8.63 -14.52 9.74
CA ALA A 163 -8.33 -13.36 8.86
C ALA A 163 -7.05 -12.56 9.23
N ALA A 164 -6.58 -12.61 10.47
CA ALA A 164 -5.23 -12.11 10.83
C ALA A 164 -4.15 -13.18 10.63
N ILE A 165 -4.52 -14.45 10.78
CA ILE A 165 -3.64 -15.61 10.54
C ILE A 165 -3.46 -15.88 9.04
N LEU A 166 -4.37 -15.47 8.16
CA LEU A 166 -4.39 -15.85 6.73
C LEU A 166 -3.49 -14.93 5.90
N LEU A 167 -3.37 -13.65 6.30
CA LEU A 167 -2.33 -12.78 5.73
C LEU A 167 -0.93 -13.23 6.18
N ASN A 168 -0.78 -13.77 7.40
CA ASN A 168 0.45 -14.40 7.87
C ASN A 168 0.65 -15.86 7.40
N ALA A 169 -0.41 -16.57 6.99
CA ALA A 169 -0.34 -17.94 6.47
C ALA A 169 -0.12 -17.97 4.96
N LEU A 170 -0.39 -16.85 4.28
CA LEU A 170 -0.07 -16.64 2.87
C LEU A 170 1.06 -15.62 2.69
N SER A 171 1.65 -15.14 3.78
CA SER A 171 2.79 -14.25 3.69
C SER A 171 3.98 -15.00 3.12
N VAL A 172 4.71 -14.30 2.28
CA VAL A 172 5.85 -14.83 1.57
C VAL A 172 7.11 -14.28 2.21
N THR A 173 8.09 -15.16 2.39
CA THR A 173 9.36 -14.79 3.00
C THR A 173 10.29 -14.24 1.93
N VAL A 174 10.79 -13.04 2.12
CA VAL A 174 11.81 -12.45 1.26
C VAL A 174 13.12 -12.47 2.03
N ASN A 175 14.08 -13.24 1.55
CA ASN A 175 15.44 -13.22 2.08
C ASN A 175 16.15 -11.99 1.50
N LEU A 176 16.57 -11.08 2.36
CA LEU A 176 17.27 -9.87 2.01
C LEU A 176 18.77 -10.11 2.19
N HIS A 177 19.49 -10.32 1.10
CA HIS A 177 20.93 -10.56 1.10
C HIS A 177 21.67 -9.25 0.87
N ASN A 178 22.51 -8.86 1.81
CA ASN A 178 23.45 -7.76 1.66
C ASN A 178 24.85 -8.35 1.41
N VAL A 179 25.36 -8.26 0.19
CA VAL A 179 26.67 -8.81 -0.19
C VAL A 179 27.66 -7.67 -0.45
N GLY A 180 28.59 -7.47 0.46
CA GLY A 180 29.65 -6.46 0.31
C GLY A 180 29.25 -5.01 0.56
N CYS A 181 27.96 -4.68 0.76
CA CYS A 181 27.56 -3.31 1.02
C CYS A 181 27.71 -2.94 2.50
N VAL A 182 27.82 -1.63 2.77
CA VAL A 182 27.55 -1.09 4.12
C VAL A 182 26.14 -1.49 4.59
N PRO A 183 25.85 -1.50 5.90
CA PRO A 183 24.53 -1.89 6.40
C PRO A 183 23.40 -1.11 5.73
N ILE A 184 22.39 -1.82 5.22
CA ILE A 184 21.30 -1.23 4.44
C ILE A 184 20.10 -1.02 5.37
N ALA A 185 19.65 0.23 5.53
CA ALA A 185 18.43 0.54 6.27
C ALA A 185 17.19 0.30 5.40
N ILE A 186 16.22 -0.47 5.89
CA ILE A 186 14.99 -0.81 5.14
C ILE A 186 13.80 0.01 5.64
N ALA A 187 13.67 0.19 6.95
CA ALA A 187 12.51 0.83 7.57
C ALA A 187 12.60 2.37 7.59
N GLY A 188 13.44 2.98 6.76
CA GLY A 188 13.59 4.42 6.66
C GLY A 188 12.32 5.10 6.14
N ASN A 189 11.51 5.65 7.04
CA ASN A 189 10.34 6.48 6.77
C ASN A 189 9.22 5.84 5.91
N LEU A 190 8.79 4.62 6.24
CA LEU A 190 7.45 4.20 5.82
C LEU A 190 6.42 5.10 6.53
N PRO A 191 5.65 5.94 5.81
CA PRO A 191 4.74 6.92 6.45
C PRO A 191 3.56 6.25 7.18
N VAL A 192 3.34 4.96 6.91
CA VAL A 192 2.27 4.14 7.48
C VAL A 192 2.76 2.71 7.69
N THR A 193 2.31 2.07 8.77
CA THR A 193 2.51 0.63 8.99
C THR A 193 1.66 -0.13 7.97
N LEU A 194 2.30 -0.89 7.06
CA LEU A 194 1.59 -1.66 6.05
C LEU A 194 1.10 -2.98 6.68
N PRO A 195 -0.21 -3.30 6.61
CA PRO A 195 -0.73 -4.53 7.20
C PRO A 195 -0.19 -5.77 6.45
N GLY A 196 0.29 -6.76 7.22
CA GLY A 196 0.85 -8.00 6.65
C GLY A 196 2.26 -7.85 6.09
N VAL A 197 2.92 -6.73 6.35
CA VAL A 197 4.32 -6.47 6.01
C VAL A 197 5.11 -6.38 7.31
N ASP A 198 6.13 -7.24 7.46
CA ASP A 198 7.13 -7.18 8.52
C ASP A 198 8.50 -7.04 7.88
N LEU A 199 9.18 -5.93 8.16
CA LEU A 199 10.47 -5.61 7.55
C LEU A 199 11.51 -5.46 8.67
N PRO A 200 12.69 -6.08 8.53
CA PRO A 200 13.78 -5.85 9.46
C PRO A 200 14.23 -4.38 9.37
N PRO A 201 14.70 -3.78 10.47
CA PRO A 201 15.08 -2.36 10.46
C PRO A 201 16.29 -2.09 9.56
N PHE A 202 17.23 -3.03 9.49
CA PHE A 202 18.42 -2.98 8.66
C PHE A 202 18.89 -4.39 8.28
N VAL A 203 19.74 -4.50 7.26
CA VAL A 203 20.49 -5.71 6.90
C VAL A 203 21.97 -5.42 7.05
N ALA A 204 22.62 -6.11 8.00
CA ALA A 204 24.05 -5.95 8.23
C ALA A 204 24.87 -6.38 7.00
N THR A 205 26.10 -5.88 6.89
CA THR A 205 27.03 -6.25 5.82
C THR A 205 27.28 -7.76 5.80
N ASN A 206 27.18 -8.38 4.63
CA ASN A 206 27.34 -9.83 4.43
C ASN A 206 26.34 -10.68 5.24
N ALA A 207 25.18 -10.11 5.60
CA ALA A 207 24.11 -10.81 6.32
C ALA A 207 22.89 -11.08 5.42
N VAL A 208 22.07 -12.00 5.91
CA VAL A 208 20.75 -12.31 5.34
C VAL A 208 19.71 -12.06 6.41
N GLU A 209 18.79 -11.14 6.14
CA GLU A 209 17.64 -10.87 7.00
C GLU A 209 16.35 -11.32 6.32
N ARG A 210 15.30 -11.57 7.10
CA ARG A 210 14.01 -12.03 6.56
C ARG A 210 12.97 -10.93 6.66
N ALA A 211 12.35 -10.62 5.54
CA ALA A 211 11.12 -9.83 5.48
C ALA A 211 9.92 -10.75 5.20
N THR A 212 8.78 -10.37 5.74
CA THR A 212 7.50 -11.04 5.51
C THR A 212 6.61 -10.08 4.76
N VAL A 213 6.14 -10.47 3.57
CA VAL A 213 5.30 -9.60 2.73
C VAL A 213 4.07 -10.35 2.24
N PRO A 214 2.95 -9.65 1.94
CA PRO A 214 1.79 -10.28 1.33
C PRO A 214 2.12 -10.81 -0.08
N PRO A 215 1.44 -11.87 -0.56
CA PRO A 215 1.65 -12.47 -1.87
C PRO A 215 1.00 -11.60 -2.95
N VAL A 216 1.64 -10.48 -3.29
CA VAL A 216 1.10 -9.47 -4.20
C VAL A 216 2.08 -9.11 -5.30
N SER A 217 1.55 -8.69 -6.44
CA SER A 217 2.37 -8.11 -7.48
C SER A 217 2.67 -6.64 -7.17
N MET A 218 3.93 -6.23 -7.32
CA MET A 218 4.37 -4.84 -7.19
C MET A 218 5.18 -4.43 -8.42
N THR A 219 5.20 -3.14 -8.74
CA THR A 219 6.04 -2.63 -9.83
C THR A 219 7.25 -1.92 -9.27
N THR A 220 8.40 -2.17 -9.88
CA THR A 220 9.66 -1.53 -9.51
C THR A 220 10.22 -0.74 -10.68
N ASP A 221 10.90 0.35 -10.37
CA ASP A 221 11.47 1.26 -11.37
C ASP A 221 12.78 1.84 -10.84
N PHE A 222 13.90 1.43 -11.44
CA PHE A 222 15.21 1.89 -11.02
C PHE A 222 15.55 3.23 -11.68
N HIS A 223 15.83 4.20 -10.83
CA HIS A 223 16.22 5.55 -11.19
C HIS A 223 17.71 5.71 -10.87
N PRO A 224 18.58 5.81 -11.90
CA PRO A 224 19.99 6.07 -11.70
C PRO A 224 20.21 7.35 -10.88
N PRO A 225 21.23 7.41 -10.01
CA PRO A 225 22.32 6.43 -9.90
C PRO A 225 22.03 5.25 -8.94
N ASN A 226 21.09 5.36 -8.01
CA ASN A 226 21.00 4.43 -6.87
C ASN A 226 19.61 4.36 -6.20
N THR A 227 18.54 4.77 -6.88
CA THR A 227 17.20 4.81 -6.28
C THR A 227 16.30 3.76 -6.92
N LEU A 228 15.68 2.89 -6.12
CA LEU A 228 14.63 1.98 -6.57
C LEU A 228 13.28 2.47 -6.07
N SER A 229 12.42 2.84 -7.00
CA SER A 229 11.02 3.14 -6.72
C SER A 229 10.22 1.84 -6.76
N VAL A 230 9.41 1.59 -5.73
CA VAL A 230 8.55 0.42 -5.61
C VAL A 230 7.13 0.92 -5.40
N ASN A 231 6.19 0.52 -6.24
CA ASN A 231 4.78 0.82 -6.04
C ASN A 231 4.07 -0.39 -5.44
N LEU A 232 3.71 -0.28 -4.17
CA LEU A 232 3.04 -1.34 -3.42
C LEU A 232 1.63 -0.85 -3.04
N PHE A 233 0.59 -1.51 -3.56
CA PHE A 233 -0.81 -1.12 -3.34
C PHE A 233 -1.15 0.35 -3.69
N GLY A 234 -0.45 0.93 -4.68
CA GLY A 234 -0.63 2.33 -5.05
C GLY A 234 0.12 3.31 -4.14
N VAL A 235 0.89 2.83 -3.17
CA VAL A 235 1.80 3.63 -2.34
C VAL A 235 3.19 3.56 -2.97
N PRO A 236 3.72 4.70 -3.48
CA PRO A 236 5.09 4.76 -3.96
C PRO A 236 6.05 4.77 -2.77
N LEU A 237 6.93 3.78 -2.72
CA LEU A 237 8.05 3.64 -1.81
C LEU A 237 9.34 3.92 -2.59
N SER A 238 10.31 4.55 -1.96
CA SER A 238 11.60 4.86 -2.58
C SER A 238 12.71 4.37 -1.67
N PHE A 239 13.58 3.52 -2.21
CA PHE A 239 14.73 2.97 -1.53
C PHE A 239 15.99 3.55 -2.16
N GLN A 240 16.78 4.27 -1.37
CA GLN A 240 18.08 4.78 -1.79
C GLN A 240 19.14 3.77 -1.36
N PHE A 241 19.94 3.32 -2.31
CA PHE A 241 21.06 2.44 -2.03
C PHE A 241 22.39 3.20 -1.96
N PRO A 242 23.43 2.64 -1.33
CA PRO A 242 24.79 3.18 -1.39
C PRO A 242 25.32 3.34 -2.83
N PRO A 243 26.26 4.27 -3.09
CA PRO A 243 26.77 4.53 -4.45
C PRO A 243 27.65 3.42 -5.02
N ASP A 244 28.14 2.50 -4.18
CA ASP A 244 28.97 1.33 -4.50
C ASP A 244 28.16 0.10 -4.97
N VAL A 245 26.84 0.23 -5.11
CA VAL A 245 25.95 -0.85 -5.54
C VAL A 245 26.19 -1.20 -7.00
N GLN A 246 26.48 -2.48 -7.23
CA GLN A 246 26.74 -3.06 -8.55
C GLN A 246 25.48 -3.65 -9.18
N SER A 247 24.69 -4.35 -8.37
CA SER A 247 23.54 -5.11 -8.84
C SER A 247 22.50 -5.23 -7.74
N VAL A 248 21.23 -5.13 -8.14
CA VAL A 248 20.07 -5.39 -7.31
C VAL A 248 19.23 -6.42 -8.04
N THR A 249 19.07 -7.61 -7.47
CA THR A 249 18.32 -8.70 -8.11
C THR A 249 17.19 -9.21 -7.24
N PHE A 250 16.11 -9.66 -7.87
CA PHE A 250 15.00 -10.35 -7.24
C PHE A 250 14.77 -11.69 -7.94
N ASP A 251 14.93 -12.79 -7.21
CA ASP A 251 14.96 -14.17 -7.75
C ASP A 251 15.91 -14.31 -8.95
N GLY A 252 17.06 -13.64 -8.88
CA GLY A 252 18.06 -13.61 -9.95
C GLY A 252 17.73 -12.68 -11.12
N VAL A 253 16.57 -12.03 -11.13
CA VAL A 253 16.21 -11.02 -12.14
C VAL A 253 16.77 -9.67 -11.73
N ASP A 254 17.56 -9.05 -12.62
CA ASP A 254 18.13 -7.73 -12.41
C ASP A 254 17.07 -6.62 -12.44
N LEU A 255 17.03 -5.86 -11.34
CA LEU A 255 16.13 -4.72 -11.13
C LEU A 255 16.75 -3.39 -11.51
N THR A 256 18.05 -3.34 -11.80
CA THR A 256 18.75 -2.09 -12.16
C THR A 256 18.43 -1.59 -13.58
N THR A 257 17.64 -2.37 -14.34
CA THR A 257 17.27 -2.06 -15.72
C THR A 257 15.77 -1.89 -15.91
N GLY A 258 15.34 -0.63 -16.02
CA GLY A 258 13.98 -0.23 -16.38
C GLY A 258 12.91 -0.65 -15.37
N ARG A 259 11.65 -0.61 -15.84
CA ARG A 259 10.49 -1.00 -15.03
C ARG A 259 10.29 -2.52 -15.04
N ARG A 260 10.05 -3.11 -13.87
CA ARG A 260 9.72 -4.54 -13.69
C ARG A 260 8.45 -4.74 -12.89
N VAL A 261 7.82 -5.90 -13.07
CA VAL A 261 6.72 -6.38 -12.22
C VAL A 261 7.25 -7.57 -11.45
N LEU A 262 7.19 -7.48 -10.12
CA LEU A 262 7.60 -8.54 -9.21
C LEU A 262 6.35 -9.20 -8.67
N ASP A 263 6.23 -10.51 -8.86
CA ASP A 263 5.09 -11.28 -8.39
C ASP A 263 5.48 -12.11 -7.16
N PHE A 264 5.12 -11.61 -5.98
CA PHE A 264 5.36 -12.31 -4.72
C PHE A 264 4.38 -13.48 -4.51
N GLY A 265 3.36 -13.63 -5.35
CA GLY A 265 2.44 -14.76 -5.27
C GLY A 265 2.98 -16.04 -5.91
N ARG A 266 4.11 -15.96 -6.64
CA ARG A 266 4.65 -17.07 -7.43
C ARG A 266 5.35 -18.15 -6.59
N GLY A 267 5.82 -17.80 -5.40
CA GLY A 267 6.53 -18.69 -4.50
C GLY A 267 6.24 -18.40 -3.04
N ALA A 268 6.56 -19.35 -2.16
CA ALA A 268 6.49 -19.14 -0.70
C ALA A 268 7.73 -18.42 -0.15
N GLN A 269 8.78 -18.33 -0.97
CA GLN A 269 10.04 -17.67 -0.64
C GLN A 269 10.63 -17.00 -1.89
N HIS A 270 11.25 -15.84 -1.68
CA HIS A 270 11.96 -15.07 -2.70
C HIS A 270 13.32 -14.60 -2.18
N ASP A 271 14.26 -14.38 -3.08
CA ASP A 271 15.57 -13.83 -2.78
C ASP A 271 15.72 -12.43 -3.36
N PHE A 272 15.95 -11.45 -2.50
CA PHE A 272 16.33 -10.10 -2.87
C PHE A 272 17.81 -9.89 -2.53
N VAL A 273 18.65 -9.70 -3.54
CA VAL A 273 20.10 -9.64 -3.37
C VAL A 273 20.62 -8.29 -3.83
N VAL A 274 21.29 -7.59 -2.92
CA VAL A 274 22.05 -6.37 -3.21
C VAL A 274 23.54 -6.70 -3.12
N ARG A 275 24.30 -6.33 -4.16
CA ARG A 275 25.76 -6.51 -4.20
C ARG A 275 26.49 -5.18 -4.35
N CYS A 276 27.53 -4.97 -3.56
CA CYS A 276 28.44 -3.83 -3.67
C CYS A 276 29.89 -4.27 -3.89
N GLN A 277 30.75 -3.32 -4.25
CA GLN A 277 32.16 -3.54 -4.58
C GLN A 277 33.11 -2.99 -3.51
#